data_AF-A0A7V8J0Z0-F1
#
_entry.id   AF-A0A7V8J0Z0-F1
#
_cell.length_a   1.000
_cell.length_b   1.000
_cell.length_c   1.000
_cell.angle_alpha   90.00
_cell.angle_beta   90.00
_cell.angle_gamma   90.00
#
_symmetry.space_group_name_H-M   'P 1'
#
loop_
_entity.id
_entity.type
_entity.pdbx_description
1 polymer ?
#
loop_
_entity_poly.entity_id
_entity_poly.type
_entity_poly.pdbx_seq_one_letter_code
_entity_poly.pdbx_strand_id
1 'polypeptide(L)'
;MKLAPLALLAAICASAALPSAAYAESYPVVGNDVQQDRDAQRRAILANELTTEQKSLDQANADLAAAIKAQKSPEEVQQIAASVQSHKTNIESLQRELDGQAGKVARPRRPAFVPQTAPQGQADSPQAPADVPYWDVYKRKQNVRAASPEDDQDSGATLEESPEAGDKEASSGATN
;
A
#
# COMPACT_ATOMS: atom_id res chain seq x y z
N MET A 1 -0.55 -75.77 4.26
CA MET A 1 -0.81 -75.12 2.95
C MET A 1 -2.25 -74.64 2.91
N LYS A 2 -2.46 -73.47 2.27
CA LYS A 2 -3.74 -72.82 1.89
C LYS A 2 -4.22 -71.73 2.86
N LEU A 3 -3.69 -70.53 2.66
CA LEU A 3 -4.28 -69.24 3.04
C LEU A 3 -5.43 -68.96 2.06
N ALA A 4 -6.61 -68.60 2.57
CA ALA A 4 -7.74 -68.14 1.76
C ALA A 4 -7.73 -66.59 1.69
N PRO A 5 -7.97 -65.98 0.51
CA PRO A 5 -7.79 -64.57 0.25
C PRO A 5 -9.11 -63.82 0.48
N LEU A 6 -9.24 -63.15 1.62
CA LEU A 6 -10.37 -62.25 1.90
C LEU A 6 -9.85 -60.97 2.56
N ALA A 7 -8.85 -60.36 1.90
CA ALA A 7 -8.29 -59.08 2.31
C ALA A 7 -7.96 -58.22 1.08
N LEU A 8 -8.77 -58.28 0.04
CA LEU A 8 -8.61 -57.47 -1.18
C LEU A 8 -9.85 -56.63 -1.51
N LEU A 9 -10.61 -56.21 -0.50
CA LEU A 9 -11.73 -55.28 -0.68
C LEU A 9 -11.83 -54.24 0.44
N ALA A 10 -10.68 -53.87 1.02
CA ALA A 10 -10.54 -52.73 1.92
C ALA A 10 -9.37 -51.81 1.47
N ALA A 11 -9.07 -51.81 0.16
CA ALA A 11 -7.97 -51.05 -0.43
C ALA A 11 -8.44 -50.05 -1.51
N ILE A 12 -9.71 -49.61 -1.47
CA ILE A 12 -10.28 -48.64 -2.43
C ILE A 12 -11.09 -47.55 -1.69
N CYS A 13 -10.76 -47.23 -0.44
CA CYS A 13 -11.35 -46.08 0.28
C CYS A 13 -10.32 -45.17 0.96
N ALA A 14 -9.03 -45.29 0.62
CA ALA A 14 -7.98 -44.40 1.15
C ALA A 14 -7.41 -43.47 0.06
N SER A 15 -8.16 -43.21 -1.01
CA SER A 15 -7.76 -42.33 -2.11
C SER A 15 -8.52 -41.00 -2.08
N ALA A 16 -8.66 -40.38 -0.91
CA ALA A 16 -9.25 -39.04 -0.78
C ALA A 16 -8.77 -38.32 0.49
N ALA A 17 -7.46 -38.27 0.68
CA ALA A 17 -6.84 -37.25 1.51
C ALA A 17 -5.53 -36.88 0.83
N LEU A 18 -5.63 -36.15 -0.28
CA LEU A 18 -4.50 -35.34 -0.73
C LEU A 18 -4.10 -34.46 0.47
N PRO A 19 -2.85 -34.49 0.94
CA PRO A 19 -2.40 -33.46 1.85
C PRO A 19 -2.41 -32.15 1.06
N SER A 20 -3.50 -31.38 1.16
CA SER A 20 -3.56 -29.97 0.75
C SER A 20 -2.74 -29.09 1.72
N ALA A 21 -1.59 -29.61 2.16
CA ALA A 21 -0.63 -28.98 3.05
C ALA A 21 0.77 -28.94 2.43
N ALA A 22 0.91 -29.29 1.14
CA ALA A 22 2.20 -29.28 0.44
C ALA A 22 2.64 -27.88 -0.06
N TYR A 23 1.91 -26.81 0.26
CA TYR A 23 2.30 -25.42 -0.04
C TYR A 23 1.94 -24.44 1.08
N ALA A 24 1.92 -24.90 2.33
CA ALA A 24 2.16 -23.95 3.41
C ALA A 24 3.67 -23.64 3.40
N GLU A 25 4.09 -22.81 2.46
CA GLU A 25 5.43 -22.20 2.43
C GLU A 25 5.71 -21.69 3.85
N SER A 26 6.61 -22.36 4.57
CA SER A 26 6.96 -22.00 5.94
C SER A 26 7.68 -20.66 5.88
N TYR A 27 6.94 -19.57 6.08
CA TYR A 27 7.52 -18.23 6.12
C TYR A 27 8.65 -18.20 7.17
N PRO A 28 9.80 -17.58 6.84
CA PRO A 28 10.91 -17.49 7.77
C PRO A 28 10.48 -16.66 9.00
N VAL A 29 10.51 -17.30 10.17
CA VAL A 29 10.29 -16.62 11.45
C VAL A 29 11.58 -15.92 11.84
N VAL A 30 11.53 -14.59 11.91
CA VAL A 30 12.67 -13.78 12.35
C VAL A 30 12.75 -13.80 13.87
N GLY A 31 13.93 -14.08 14.42
CA GLY A 31 14.18 -14.05 15.86
C GLY A 31 14.01 -12.65 16.47
N ASN A 32 13.71 -12.59 17.76
CA ASN A 32 13.57 -11.33 18.47
C ASN A 32 14.88 -10.52 18.49
N ASP A 33 16.00 -11.22 18.63
CA ASP A 33 17.37 -10.69 18.51
C ASP A 33 17.61 -10.03 17.15
N VAL A 34 17.30 -10.73 16.06
CA VAL A 34 17.45 -10.19 14.70
C VAL A 34 16.56 -8.97 14.48
N GLN A 35 15.36 -8.96 15.06
CA GLN A 35 14.46 -7.80 14.99
C GLN A 35 15.01 -6.61 15.79
N GLN A 36 15.55 -6.84 16.99
CA GLN A 36 16.17 -5.81 17.82
C GLN A 36 17.40 -5.20 17.15
N ASP A 37 18.26 -6.03 16.54
CA ASP A 37 19.44 -5.58 15.80
C ASP A 37 19.04 -4.71 14.61
N ARG A 38 18.00 -5.10 13.87
CA ARG A 38 17.45 -4.29 12.78
C ARG A 38 16.92 -2.95 13.27
N ASP A 39 16.20 -2.94 14.38
CA ASP A 39 15.67 -1.69 14.94
C ASP A 39 16.80 -0.79 15.48
N ALA A 40 17.86 -1.37 16.04
CA ALA A 40 19.06 -0.63 16.42
C ALA A 40 19.78 -0.02 15.20
N GLN A 41 19.92 -0.78 14.11
CA GLN A 41 20.48 -0.27 12.85
C GLN A 41 19.63 0.85 12.25
N ARG A 42 18.30 0.69 12.22
CA ARG A 42 17.39 1.75 11.74
C ARG A 42 17.53 3.03 12.56
N ARG A 43 17.56 2.93 13.90
CA ARG A 43 17.77 4.10 14.76
C ARG A 43 19.12 4.79 14.47
N ALA A 44 20.18 4.00 14.27
CA ALA A 44 21.50 4.55 13.94
C ALA A 44 21.51 5.27 12.57
N ILE A 45 20.86 4.70 11.55
CA ILE A 45 20.72 5.32 10.23
C ILE A 45 19.96 6.64 10.35
N LEU A 46 18.78 6.64 10.99
CA LEU A 46 17.97 7.85 11.16
C LEU A 46 18.71 8.95 11.95
N ALA A 47 19.48 8.57 12.98
CA ALA A 47 20.29 9.54 13.74
C ALA A 47 21.42 10.16 12.90
N ASN A 48 22.05 9.37 12.04
CA ASN A 48 23.08 9.86 11.12
C ASN A 48 22.48 10.78 10.05
N GLU A 49 21.32 10.41 9.51
CA GLU A 49 20.57 11.25 8.55
C GLU A 49 20.14 12.56 9.20
N LEU A 50 19.61 12.54 10.43
CA LEU A 50 19.26 13.75 11.17
C LEU A 50 20.46 14.67 11.36
N THR A 51 21.62 14.11 11.74
CA THR A 51 22.86 14.89 11.89
C THR A 51 23.28 15.53 10.57
N THR A 52 23.12 14.81 9.46
CA THR A 52 23.44 15.30 8.12
C THR A 52 22.49 16.41 7.70
N GLU A 53 21.18 16.23 7.90
CA GLU A 53 20.16 17.24 7.59
C GLU A 53 20.34 18.51 8.44
N GLN A 54 20.70 18.39 9.72
CA GLN A 54 20.99 19.55 10.56
C GLN A 54 22.16 20.37 10.01
N LYS A 55 23.24 19.69 9.57
CA LYS A 55 24.37 20.35 8.92
C LYS A 55 23.99 21.01 7.59
N SER A 56 23.17 20.34 6.79
CA SER A 56 22.65 20.89 5.52
C SER A 56 21.78 22.13 5.77
N LEU A 57 20.94 22.12 6.82
CA LEU A 57 20.14 23.27 7.22
C LEU A 57 21.03 24.46 7.62
N ASP A 58 22.08 24.22 8.41
CA ASP A 58 23.01 25.27 8.84
C ASP A 58 23.71 25.90 7.62
N GLN A 59 24.14 25.09 6.66
CA GLN A 59 24.72 25.57 5.41
C GLN A 59 23.71 26.37 4.57
N ALA A 60 22.49 25.86 4.39
CA ALA A 60 21.45 26.54 3.64
C ALA A 60 21.07 27.89 4.26
N ASN A 61 21.07 28.00 5.60
CA ASN A 61 20.86 29.27 6.29
C ASN A 61 22.02 30.25 6.07
N ALA A 62 23.27 29.77 6.07
CA ALA A 62 24.44 30.58 5.75
C ALA A 62 24.38 31.11 4.30
N ASP A 63 23.98 30.25 3.36
CA ASP A 63 23.81 30.61 1.95
C ASP A 63 22.68 31.62 1.76
N LEU A 64 21.58 31.48 2.49
CA LEU A 64 20.47 32.44 2.49
C LEU A 64 20.94 33.82 2.98
N ALA A 65 21.66 33.85 4.11
CA ALA A 65 22.20 35.08 4.66
C ALA A 65 23.21 35.74 3.69
N ALA A 66 24.05 34.93 3.04
CA ALA A 66 24.99 35.41 2.04
C ALA A 66 24.28 35.97 0.79
N ALA A 67 23.22 35.30 0.33
CA ALA A 67 22.41 35.76 -0.81
C ALA A 67 21.72 37.11 -0.52
N ILE A 68 21.17 37.28 0.68
CA ILE A 68 20.56 38.54 1.12
C ILE A 68 21.63 39.64 1.19
N LYS A 69 22.80 39.35 1.80
CA LYS A 69 23.89 40.33 1.91
C LYS A 69 24.44 40.74 0.55
N ALA A 70 24.52 39.81 -0.39
CA ALA A 70 24.98 40.07 -1.75
C ALA A 70 23.90 40.73 -2.64
N GLN A 71 22.69 40.99 -2.10
CA GLN A 71 21.55 41.55 -2.83
C GLN A 71 21.27 40.77 -4.13
N LYS A 72 21.30 39.44 -4.03
CA LYS A 72 20.90 38.56 -5.14
C LYS A 72 19.46 38.84 -5.58
N SER A 73 19.12 38.34 -6.76
CA SER A 73 17.76 38.50 -7.28
C SER A 73 16.73 37.90 -6.31
N PRO A 74 15.51 38.45 -6.24
CA PRO A 74 14.47 37.92 -5.36
C PRO A 74 14.14 36.45 -5.62
N GLU A 75 14.25 36.01 -6.87
CA GLU A 75 14.02 34.61 -7.26
C GLU A 75 15.08 33.67 -6.67
N GLU A 76 16.38 34.02 -6.77
CA GLU A 76 17.46 33.22 -6.17
C GLU A 76 17.32 33.13 -4.65
N VAL A 77 16.97 34.24 -3.99
CA VAL A 77 16.74 34.25 -2.54
C VAL A 77 15.56 33.35 -2.16
N GLN A 78 14.48 33.37 -2.94
CA GLN A 78 13.32 32.50 -2.72
C GLN A 78 13.67 31.02 -2.89
N GLN A 79 14.47 30.66 -3.90
CA GLN A 79 14.92 29.27 -4.10
C GLN A 79 15.73 28.76 -2.91
N ILE A 80 16.65 29.57 -2.39
CA ILE A 80 17.46 29.20 -1.21
C ILE A 80 16.57 29.12 0.03
N ALA A 81 15.61 30.04 0.20
CA ALA A 81 14.65 29.98 1.31
C ALA A 81 13.76 28.74 1.27
N ALA A 82 13.34 28.30 0.08
CA ALA A 82 12.61 27.05 -0.11
C ALA A 82 13.45 25.84 0.29
N SER A 83 14.75 25.84 -0.03
CA SER A 83 15.69 24.80 0.40
C SER A 83 15.80 24.73 1.93
N VAL A 84 15.95 25.88 2.61
CA VAL A 84 15.95 25.97 4.08
C VAL A 84 14.67 25.36 4.66
N GLN A 85 13.51 25.67 4.08
CA GLN A 85 12.24 25.13 4.56
C GLN A 85 12.16 23.62 4.35
N SER A 86 12.62 23.10 3.21
CA SER A 86 12.69 21.67 2.93
C SER A 86 13.49 20.92 3.99
N HIS A 87 14.70 21.38 4.30
CA HIS A 87 15.55 20.77 5.34
C HIS A 87 14.88 20.77 6.73
N LYS A 88 14.18 21.84 7.11
CA LYS A 88 13.41 21.87 8.36
C LYS A 88 12.33 20.80 8.39
N THR A 89 11.55 20.67 7.32
CA THR A 89 10.48 19.66 7.26
C THR A 89 11.02 18.23 7.28
N ASN A 90 12.19 18.00 6.67
CA ASN A 90 12.87 16.71 6.72
C ASN A 90 13.33 16.36 8.14
N ILE A 91 13.96 17.32 8.84
CA ILE A 91 14.39 17.16 10.24
C ILE A 91 13.19 16.79 11.13
N GLU A 92 12.08 17.50 10.99
CA GLU A 92 10.86 17.19 11.74
C GLU A 92 10.33 15.78 11.44
N SER A 93 10.43 15.32 10.18
CA SER A 93 10.04 13.96 9.82
C SER A 93 10.94 12.91 10.45
N LEU A 94 12.26 13.10 10.36
CA LEU A 94 13.25 12.19 10.95
C LEU A 94 13.10 12.10 12.48
N GLN A 95 12.83 13.22 13.13
CA GLN A 95 12.55 13.26 14.58
C GLN A 95 11.29 12.45 14.93
N ARG A 96 10.19 12.63 14.18
CA ARG A 96 8.97 11.83 14.38
C ARG A 96 9.19 10.33 14.17
N GLU A 97 10.03 9.95 13.21
CA GLU A 97 10.36 8.56 12.97
C GLU A 97 11.21 7.97 14.09
N LEU A 98 12.21 8.70 14.58
CA LEU A 98 13.00 8.30 15.75
C LEU A 98 12.13 8.12 17.00
N ASP A 99 11.23 9.08 17.27
CA ASP A 99 10.26 8.98 18.38
C ASP A 99 9.32 7.79 18.21
N GLY A 100 8.91 7.51 16.97
CA GLY A 100 8.09 6.34 16.62
C GLY A 100 8.81 5.02 16.87
N GLN A 101 10.12 4.98 16.70
CA GLN A 101 10.97 3.80 16.92
C GLN A 101 11.41 3.63 18.38
N ALA A 102 11.31 4.67 19.23
CA ALA A 102 11.67 4.61 20.64
C ALA A 102 10.73 3.76 21.53
N GLY A 103 9.83 2.99 20.90
CA GLY A 103 8.97 2.04 21.59
C GLY A 103 7.56 2.59 21.78
N LYS A 104 6.77 2.61 20.71
CA LYS A 104 5.31 2.54 20.90
C LYS A 104 5.02 1.17 21.48
N VAL A 105 4.58 1.13 22.74
CA VAL A 105 4.04 -0.07 23.40
C VAL A 105 3.07 -0.71 22.41
N ALA A 106 3.38 -1.93 21.97
CA ALA A 106 2.52 -2.69 21.08
C ALA A 106 1.16 -2.81 21.78
N ARG A 107 0.19 -1.98 21.36
CA ARG A 107 -1.20 -2.19 21.78
C ARG A 107 -1.56 -3.58 21.27
N PRO A 108 -2.01 -4.51 22.12
CA PRO A 108 -2.40 -5.83 21.67
C PRO A 108 -3.47 -5.62 20.59
N ARG A 109 -3.12 -5.95 19.34
CA ARG A 109 -4.08 -5.87 18.24
C ARG A 109 -5.11 -6.94 18.56
N ARG A 110 -6.36 -6.53 18.83
CA ARG A 110 -7.48 -7.48 18.84
C ARG A 110 -7.41 -8.25 17.52
N PRO A 111 -7.49 -9.59 17.53
CA PRO A 111 -7.52 -10.35 16.29
C PRO A 111 -8.62 -9.76 15.41
N ALA A 112 -8.33 -9.56 14.13
CA ALA A 112 -9.35 -9.15 13.18
C ALA A 112 -10.51 -10.13 13.31
N PHE A 113 -11.72 -9.60 13.50
CA PHE A 113 -12.91 -10.43 13.53
C PHE A 113 -13.02 -11.13 12.18
N VAL A 114 -12.68 -12.42 12.15
CA VAL A 114 -12.97 -13.30 11.04
C VAL A 114 -14.40 -13.78 11.27
N PRO A 115 -15.40 -13.37 10.47
CA PRO A 115 -16.71 -13.99 10.55
C PRO A 115 -16.51 -15.48 10.30
N GLN A 116 -16.78 -16.30 11.31
CA GLN A 116 -16.91 -17.73 11.12
C GLN A 116 -18.03 -17.91 10.09
N THR A 117 -17.68 -18.43 8.91
CA THR A 117 -18.62 -18.69 7.82
C THR A 117 -19.87 -19.33 8.41
N ALA A 118 -20.96 -18.57 8.47
CA ALA A 118 -22.24 -19.11 8.88
C ALA A 118 -22.62 -20.20 7.86
N PRO A 119 -23.24 -21.32 8.30
CA PRO A 119 -23.75 -22.31 7.36
C PRO A 119 -24.70 -21.62 6.38
N GLN A 120 -24.46 -21.87 5.11
CA GLN A 120 -24.87 -21.05 3.97
C GLN A 120 -26.35 -20.65 3.96
N GLY A 121 -26.60 -19.35 3.97
CA GLY A 121 -27.65 -18.76 3.16
C GLY A 121 -26.96 -18.11 1.95
N GLN A 122 -27.25 -18.58 0.75
CA GLN A 122 -26.66 -18.09 -0.50
C GLN A 122 -26.91 -16.59 -0.64
N ALA A 123 -25.93 -15.78 -0.28
CA ALA A 123 -25.79 -14.43 -0.82
C ALA A 123 -24.82 -14.56 -1.98
N ASP A 124 -25.35 -14.50 -3.20
CA ASP A 124 -24.59 -14.53 -4.45
C ASP A 124 -23.62 -13.34 -4.49
N SER A 125 -22.44 -13.53 -3.92
CA SER A 125 -21.30 -12.65 -4.17
C SER A 125 -20.89 -12.90 -5.62
N PRO A 126 -20.76 -11.86 -6.47
CA PRO A 126 -20.39 -12.06 -7.86
C PRO A 126 -18.98 -12.66 -7.92
N GLN A 127 -18.93 -13.96 -8.17
CA GLN A 127 -17.69 -14.68 -8.42
C GLN A 127 -17.01 -14.01 -9.62
N ALA A 128 -15.76 -13.60 -9.45
CA ALA A 128 -14.96 -13.11 -10.57
C ALA A 128 -14.98 -14.16 -11.69
N PRO A 129 -15.13 -13.78 -12.98
CA PRO A 129 -14.96 -14.72 -14.07
C PRO A 129 -13.63 -15.46 -13.91
N ALA A 130 -13.65 -16.80 -14.00
CA ALA A 130 -12.49 -17.65 -13.71
C ALA A 130 -11.25 -17.33 -14.57
N ASP A 131 -11.46 -16.65 -15.71
CA ASP A 131 -10.42 -16.30 -16.67
C ASP A 131 -9.55 -15.10 -16.27
N VAL A 132 -9.90 -14.35 -15.20
CA VAL A 132 -9.12 -13.17 -14.79
C VAL A 132 -8.58 -13.34 -13.37
N PRO A 133 -7.24 -13.36 -13.19
CA PRO A 133 -6.62 -13.42 -11.87
C PRO A 133 -7.12 -12.31 -10.94
N TYR A 134 -7.17 -12.60 -9.63
CA TYR A 134 -7.77 -11.69 -8.65
C TYR A 134 -7.06 -10.32 -8.55
N TRP A 135 -5.79 -10.25 -8.95
CA TRP A 135 -4.96 -9.03 -8.90
C TRP A 135 -5.10 -8.13 -10.13
N ASP A 136 -5.66 -8.62 -11.25
CA ASP A 136 -5.85 -7.82 -12.46
C ASP A 136 -7.23 -7.14 -12.45
N VAL A 137 -7.27 -5.94 -11.88
CA VAL A 137 -8.47 -5.12 -11.76
C VAL A 137 -8.88 -4.52 -13.11
N TYR A 138 -7.93 -4.25 -14.02
CA TYR A 138 -8.18 -3.55 -15.28
C TYR A 138 -8.89 -4.42 -16.32
N LYS A 139 -8.68 -5.74 -16.26
CA LYS A 139 -9.37 -6.70 -17.16
C LYS A 139 -10.65 -7.26 -16.58
N ARG A 140 -10.99 -6.92 -15.34
CA ARG A 140 -12.24 -7.32 -14.72
C ARG A 140 -13.36 -6.45 -15.26
N LYS A 141 -14.29 -7.05 -16.01
CA LYS A 141 -15.55 -6.39 -16.37
C LYS A 141 -16.34 -6.14 -15.09
N GLN A 142 -16.41 -4.88 -14.66
CA GLN A 142 -17.32 -4.48 -13.58
C GLN A 142 -18.75 -4.60 -14.10
N ASN A 143 -19.54 -5.51 -13.52
CA ASN A 143 -20.98 -5.51 -13.74
C ASN A 143 -21.53 -4.24 -13.09
N VAL A 144 -21.83 -3.22 -13.91
CA VAL A 144 -22.63 -2.08 -13.49
C VAL A 144 -24.00 -2.63 -13.10
N ARG A 145 -24.42 -2.39 -11.85
CA ARG A 145 -25.74 -2.77 -11.36
C ARG A 145 -26.78 -2.13 -12.28
N ALA A 146 -27.61 -2.93 -12.94
CA ALA A 146 -28.74 -2.41 -13.70
C ALA A 146 -29.60 -1.57 -12.73
N ALA A 147 -29.81 -0.29 -13.08
CA ALA A 147 -30.71 0.57 -12.35
C ALA A 147 -32.11 -0.04 -12.42
N SER A 148 -32.72 -0.31 -11.26
CA SER A 148 -34.13 -0.67 -11.18
C SER A 148 -34.97 0.54 -11.60
N PRO A 149 -35.96 0.39 -12.49
CA PRO A 149 -36.78 1.50 -12.96
C PRO A 149 -37.96 1.70 -12.01
N GLU A 150 -37.71 2.20 -10.80
CA GLU A 150 -38.76 2.72 -9.92
C GLU A 150 -38.17 3.87 -9.11
N ASP A 151 -38.38 5.09 -9.62
CA ASP A 151 -38.71 6.30 -8.85
C ASP A 151 -38.80 7.50 -9.82
N ASP A 152 -39.84 7.49 -10.66
CA ASP A 152 -40.37 8.71 -11.27
C ASP A 152 -41.30 9.39 -10.26
N GLN A 153 -40.88 10.50 -9.64
CA GLN A 153 -41.59 11.79 -9.71
C GLN A 153 -41.09 12.83 -8.69
N ASP A 154 -40.76 13.99 -9.26
CA ASP A 154 -41.00 15.33 -8.75
C ASP A 154 -40.15 15.84 -7.57
N SER A 155 -39.16 16.68 -7.87
CA SER A 155 -39.29 18.15 -7.74
C SER A 155 -37.92 18.83 -7.69
N GLY A 156 -37.82 19.99 -8.35
CA GLY A 156 -36.86 21.03 -7.96
C GLY A 156 -35.67 21.25 -8.89
N ALA A 157 -35.90 22.15 -9.85
CA ALA A 157 -34.93 23.02 -10.52
C ALA A 157 -33.57 23.23 -9.83
N THR A 158 -32.49 23.25 -10.61
CA THR A 158 -31.56 24.39 -10.86
C THR A 158 -30.33 23.92 -11.67
N LEU A 159 -30.10 24.51 -12.85
CA LEU A 159 -28.95 25.39 -13.19
C LEU A 159 -27.60 24.67 -12.97
N GLU A 160 -26.73 24.42 -13.95
CA GLU A 160 -26.27 25.33 -15.00
C GLU A 160 -25.44 24.57 -16.05
N GLU A 161 -25.42 25.18 -17.23
CA GLU A 161 -24.65 24.96 -18.44
C GLU A 161 -23.13 24.78 -18.20
N SER A 162 -22.50 23.77 -18.83
CA SER A 162 -21.03 23.68 -18.95
C SER A 162 -20.66 23.30 -20.39
N PRO A 163 -19.87 24.12 -21.11
CA PRO A 163 -19.73 24.04 -22.56
C PRO A 163 -18.74 23.00 -23.08
N GLU A 164 -19.10 22.48 -24.25
CA GLU A 164 -18.35 22.07 -25.45
C GLU A 164 -16.86 21.68 -25.34
N ALA A 165 -16.59 20.55 -26.00
CA ALA A 165 -15.30 19.93 -26.24
C ALA A 165 -14.29 20.80 -27.00
N GLY A 166 -13.01 20.58 -26.71
CA GLY A 166 -11.88 21.06 -27.49
C GLY A 166 -10.77 20.03 -27.52
N ASP A 167 -10.87 19.08 -28.46
CA ASP A 167 -9.84 18.09 -28.78
C ASP A 167 -8.51 18.77 -29.11
N LYS A 168 -7.45 18.36 -28.42
CA LYS A 168 -6.07 18.58 -28.85
C LYS A 168 -5.34 17.23 -28.85
N GLU A 169 -5.52 16.52 -29.95
CA GLU A 169 -4.72 15.37 -30.37
C GLU A 169 -3.23 15.76 -30.42
N ALA A 170 -2.41 15.17 -29.56
CA ALA A 170 -0.96 15.24 -29.64
C ALA A 170 -0.44 14.06 -30.46
N SER A 171 -0.22 14.32 -31.76
CA SER A 171 0.49 13.44 -32.69
C SER A 171 1.89 13.12 -32.16
N SER A 172 2.13 11.85 -31.82
CA SER A 172 3.45 11.35 -31.44
C SER A 172 4.20 10.89 -32.69
N GLY A 173 5.29 11.60 -33.01
CA GLY A 173 6.15 11.32 -34.15
C GLY A 173 6.94 10.02 -34.01
N ALA A 174 7.14 9.36 -35.15
CA ALA A 174 7.94 8.15 -35.31
C ALA A 174 9.43 8.40 -35.04
N THR A 175 10.08 7.46 -34.36
CA THR A 175 11.54 7.39 -34.18
C THR A 175 12.13 6.39 -35.17
N ASN A 176 13.25 6.78 -35.78
CA ASN A 176 14.05 6.06 -36.80
C ASN A 176 14.33 4.58 -36.51
#